data_AF-A0A1H9E6S6-F1
#
_entry.id   AF-A0A1H9E6S6-F1
#
_cell.length_a   1.000
_cell.length_b   1.000
_cell.length_c   1.000
_cell.angle_alpha   90.00
_cell.angle_beta   90.00
_cell.angle_gamma   90.00
#
_symmetry.space_group_name_H-M   'P 1'
#
loop_
_entity.id
_entity.type
_entity.pdbx_description
1 polymer ?
#
loop_
_entity_poly.entity_id
_entity_poly.type
_entity_poly.pdbx_seq_one_letter_code
_entity_poly.pdbx_strand_id
1 'polypeptide(L)'
;MPLEVPRYSPTGSKPGTIKVGSASWAVLAVLRKTGAWMTHAQILLATKRGTKSVCWALLYLQALGLIESGTDTRNSRYKRYRAKKLESI
;
A
#
# COMPACT_ATOMS: atom_id res chain seq x y z
N MET A 1 -0.78 -16.52 0.36
CA MET A 1 -0.25 -16.56 -1.01
C MET A 1 0.33 -15.19 -1.35
N PRO A 2 1.58 -15.11 -1.84
CA PRO A 2 2.12 -13.85 -2.36
C PRO A 2 1.29 -13.40 -3.58
N LEU A 3 0.98 -12.11 -3.66
CA LEU A 3 0.30 -11.55 -4.83
C LEU A 3 1.31 -11.46 -5.98
N GLU A 4 0.93 -11.88 -7.18
CA GLU A 4 1.74 -11.69 -8.39
C GLU A 4 1.89 -10.18 -8.65
N VAL A 5 3.11 -9.74 -8.96
CA VAL A 5 3.38 -8.33 -9.29
C VAL A 5 2.61 -7.99 -10.57
N PRO A 6 1.67 -7.01 -10.54
CA PRO A 6 0.92 -6.65 -11.72
C PRO A 6 1.85 -6.23 -12.86
N ARG A 7 1.68 -6.84 -14.05
CA ARG A 7 2.45 -6.48 -15.27
C ARG A 7 2.18 -5.04 -15.72
N TYR A 8 1.01 -4.51 -15.39
CA TYR A 8 0.60 -3.13 -15.72
C TYR A 8 0.76 -2.21 -14.50
N SER A 9 1.56 -1.16 -14.65
CA SER A 9 1.55 0.01 -13.77
C SER A 9 0.60 1.08 -14.36
N PRO A 10 -0.32 1.67 -13.59
CA PRO A 10 -1.31 2.64 -14.08
C PRO A 10 -0.68 3.94 -14.57
N THR A 11 0.62 4.15 -14.34
CA THR A 11 1.37 5.32 -14.82
C THR A 11 2.42 4.99 -15.89
N GLY A 12 2.37 3.79 -16.51
CA GLY A 12 3.33 3.38 -17.55
C GLY A 12 4.79 3.30 -17.05
N SER A 13 4.98 3.21 -15.74
CA SER A 13 6.29 3.16 -15.10
C SER A 13 6.81 1.73 -15.09
N LYS A 14 8.14 1.53 -15.26
CA LYS A 14 8.77 0.20 -15.22
C LYS A 14 8.31 -0.59 -13.97
N PRO A 15 8.05 -1.90 -14.08
CA PRO A 15 7.72 -2.74 -12.94
C PRO A 15 8.74 -2.54 -11.80
N GLY A 16 8.25 -2.35 -10.57
CA GLY A 16 9.10 -2.08 -9.41
C GLY A 16 9.49 -0.62 -9.19
N THR A 17 9.25 0.28 -10.15
CA THR A 17 9.50 1.72 -9.96
C THR A 17 8.26 2.42 -9.45
N ILE A 18 8.33 2.95 -8.22
CA ILE A 18 7.28 3.81 -7.66
C ILE A 18 7.54 5.25 -8.12
N LYS A 19 6.65 5.81 -8.95
CA LYS A 19 6.75 7.21 -9.37
C LYS A 19 6.49 8.14 -8.20
N VAL A 20 7.40 9.08 -7.94
CA VAL A 20 7.23 10.12 -6.90
C VAL A 20 5.95 10.93 -7.19
N GLY A 21 5.15 11.18 -6.16
CA GLY A 21 3.84 11.86 -6.30
C GLY A 21 2.68 10.96 -6.76
N SER A 22 2.91 9.69 -7.09
CA SER A 22 1.84 8.72 -7.39
C SER A 22 1.05 8.32 -6.13
N ALA A 23 -0.12 7.70 -6.34
CA ALA A 23 -0.92 7.15 -5.23
C ALA A 23 -0.11 6.11 -4.42
N SER A 24 0.64 5.23 -5.10
CA SER A 24 1.50 4.24 -4.44
C SER A 24 2.60 4.88 -3.61
N TRP A 25 3.23 5.95 -4.10
CA TRP A 25 4.22 6.71 -3.34
C TRP A 25 3.60 7.35 -2.09
N ALA A 26 2.45 8.00 -2.23
CA ALA A 26 1.77 8.67 -1.13
C ALA A 26 1.32 7.66 -0.05
N VAL A 27 0.74 6.53 -0.46
CA VAL A 27 0.33 5.46 0.47
C VAL A 27 1.54 4.90 1.21
N LEU A 28 2.63 4.59 0.51
CA LEU A 28 3.84 4.05 1.13
C LEU A 28 4.48 5.07 2.10
N ALA A 29 4.52 6.35 1.72
CA ALA A 29 5.05 7.42 2.56
C ALA A 29 4.24 7.58 3.86
N VAL A 30 2.90 7.55 3.77
CA VAL A 30 2.01 7.59 4.94
C VAL A 30 2.26 6.38 5.84
N LEU A 31 2.24 5.16 5.28
CA LEU A 31 2.44 3.94 6.07
C LEU A 31 3.81 3.88 6.74
N ARG A 32 4.87 4.36 6.06
CA ARG A 32 6.23 4.46 6.63
C ARG A 32 6.31 5.52 7.72
N LYS A 33 5.69 6.68 7.53
CA LYS A 33 5.66 7.77 8.52
C LYS A 33 4.92 7.36 9.79
N THR A 34 3.81 6.65 9.66
CA THR A 34 3.01 6.21 10.81
C THR A 34 3.65 5.00 11.51
N GLY A 35 4.22 4.05 10.76
CA GLY A 35 4.85 2.84 11.31
C GLY A 35 3.89 1.86 12.00
N ALA A 36 2.59 2.20 12.08
CA ALA A 36 1.53 1.42 12.69
C ALA A 36 0.58 0.82 11.64
N TRP A 37 -0.28 -0.10 12.10
CA TRP A 37 -1.35 -0.67 11.28
C TRP A 37 -2.43 0.38 11.01
N MET A 38 -2.69 0.68 9.74
CA MET A 38 -3.71 1.62 9.30
C MET A 38 -4.82 0.92 8.52
N THR A 39 -6.05 1.38 8.71
CA THR A 39 -7.21 0.93 7.93
C THR A 39 -7.25 1.63 6.57
N HIS A 40 -7.95 1.03 5.62
CA HIS A 40 -8.19 1.65 4.31
C HIS A 40 -8.78 3.06 4.40
N ALA A 41 -9.73 3.31 5.32
CA ALA A 41 -10.32 4.62 5.53
C ALA A 41 -9.31 5.67 6.04
N GLN A 42 -8.44 5.29 6.98
CA GLN A 42 -7.39 6.18 7.47
C GLN A 42 -6.38 6.53 6.37
N ILE A 43 -6.04 5.55 5.51
CA ILE A 43 -5.12 5.76 4.38
C ILE A 43 -5.75 6.71 3.35
N LEU A 44 -7.04 6.57 3.08
CA LEU A 44 -7.76 7.51 2.20
C LEU A 44 -7.71 8.95 2.74
N LEU A 45 -8.03 9.14 4.02
CA LEU A 45 -7.99 10.44 4.67
C LEU A 45 -6.58 11.06 4.66
N ALA A 46 -5.56 10.25 4.94
CA ALA A 46 -4.17 10.70 4.97
C ALA A 46 -3.63 11.04 3.57
N THR A 47 -4.01 10.28 2.54
CA THR A 47 -3.50 10.48 1.17
C THR A 47 -4.32 11.47 0.36
N LYS A 48 -5.58 11.76 0.77
CA LYS A 48 -6.55 12.57 0.02
C LYS A 48 -6.70 12.12 -1.45
N ARG A 49 -6.58 10.82 -1.71
CA ARG A 49 -6.73 10.20 -3.04
C ARG A 49 -8.03 9.42 -3.16
N GLY A 50 -8.43 9.12 -4.40
CA GLY A 50 -9.63 8.33 -4.67
C GLY A 50 -9.50 6.87 -4.22
N THR A 51 -10.62 6.28 -3.81
CA THR A 51 -10.74 4.90 -3.32
C THR A 51 -10.11 3.87 -4.26
N LYS A 52 -10.43 3.93 -5.55
CA LYS A 52 -9.89 2.98 -6.55
C LYS A 52 -8.37 3.07 -6.66
N SER A 53 -7.82 4.28 -6.62
CA SER A 53 -6.37 4.51 -6.70
C SER A 53 -5.65 3.98 -5.46
N VAL A 54 -6.23 4.15 -4.27
CA VAL A 54 -5.66 3.63 -3.02
C VAL A 54 -5.75 2.10 -2.96
N CYS A 55 -6.89 1.50 -3.32
CA CYS A 55 -7.02 0.04 -3.41
C CYS A 55 -5.96 -0.56 -4.33
N TRP A 56 -5.80 0.00 -5.53
CA TRP A 56 -4.82 -0.49 -6.49
C TRP A 56 -3.39 -0.29 -5.97
N ALA A 57 -3.09 0.87 -5.38
CA ALA A 57 -1.79 1.13 -4.75
C ALA A 57 -1.46 0.12 -3.64
N LEU A 58 -2.42 -0.24 -2.80
CA LEU A 58 -2.23 -1.24 -1.74
C LEU A 58 -1.93 -2.62 -2.33
N LEU A 59 -2.70 -3.08 -3.32
CA LEU A 59 -2.45 -4.35 -3.99
C LEU A 59 -1.06 -4.38 -4.65
N TYR A 60 -0.69 -3.30 -5.34
CA TYR A 60 0.61 -3.18 -5.99
C TYR A 60 1.77 -3.18 -4.99
N LEU A 61 1.68 -2.38 -3.93
CA LEU A 61 2.70 -2.33 -2.87
C LEU A 61 2.83 -3.65 -2.12
N GLN A 62 1.72 -4.36 -1.94
CA GLN A 62 1.71 -5.68 -1.31
C GLN A 62 2.37 -6.72 -2.21
N ALA A 63 2.10 -6.69 -3.52
CA ALA A 63 2.77 -7.56 -4.49
C ALA A 63 4.28 -7.27 -4.57
N LEU A 64 4.70 -6.02 -4.42
CA LEU A 64 6.11 -5.65 -4.29
C LEU A 64 6.74 -6.04 -2.93
N GLY A 65 5.97 -6.56 -1.98
CA GLY A 65 6.46 -6.92 -0.65
C GLY A 65 6.85 -5.72 0.23
N LEU A 66 6.43 -4.51 -0.13
CA LEU A 66 6.75 -3.28 0.61
C LEU A 66 5.79 -2.98 1.76
N ILE A 67 4.60 -3.60 1.73
CA ILE A 67 3.60 -3.49 2.79
C ILE A 67 3.07 -4.87 3.17
N GLU A 68 2.58 -4.96 4.39
CA GLU A 68 1.93 -6.13 4.95
C GLU A 68 0.45 -5.83 5.14
N SER A 69 -0.40 -6.84 4.95
CA SER A 69 -1.83 -6.76 5.24
C SER A 69 -2.21 -7.75 6.33
N GLY A 70 -2.96 -7.29 7.34
CA GLY A 70 -3.51 -8.12 8.40
C GLY A 70 -5.02 -7.96 8.49
N THR A 71 -5.71 -8.94 9.08
CA THR A 71 -7.13 -8.82 9.42
C THR A 71 -7.32 -7.86 10.57
N ASP A 72 -8.39 -7.06 10.54
CA ASP A 72 -8.79 -6.24 11.67
C ASP A 72 -9.30 -7.12 12.81
N THR A 73 -8.88 -6.85 14.05
CA THR A 73 -9.30 -7.62 15.23
C THR A 73 -10.77 -7.38 15.59
N ARG A 74 -11.37 -6.27 15.15
CA ARG A 74 -12.78 -5.94 15.42
C ARG A 74 -13.73 -6.61 14.44
N ASN A 75 -13.30 -6.79 13.19
CA ASN A 75 -14.10 -7.45 12.15
C ASN A 75 -13.18 -7.98 11.05
N SER A 76 -13.16 -9.30 10.89
CA SER A 76 -12.32 -10.03 9.94
C SER A 76 -12.56 -9.65 8.47
N ARG A 77 -13.69 -9.00 8.15
CA ARG A 77 -13.98 -8.47 6.81
C ARG A 77 -13.06 -7.31 6.43
N TYR A 78 -12.55 -6.55 7.39
CA TYR A 78 -11.68 -5.41 7.12
C TYR A 78 -10.21 -5.79 7.21
N LYS A 79 -9.41 -5.18 6.32
CA LYS A 79 -7.96 -5.33 6.31
C LYS A 79 -7.30 -4.06 6.86
N ARG A 80 -6.23 -4.28 7.62
CA ARG A 80 -5.26 -3.26 8.02
C ARG A 80 -3.98 -3.45 7.23
N TYR A 81 -3.27 -2.35 7.02
CA TYR A 81 -2.04 -2.32 6.25
C TYR A 81 -0.94 -1.65 7.05
N ARG A 82 0.29 -2.13 6.90
CA ARG A 82 1.47 -1.56 7.53
C ARG A 82 2.62 -1.58 6.54
N ALA A 83 3.51 -0.59 6.61
CA ALA A 83 4.77 -0.66 5.85
C ALA A 83 5.64 -1.78 6.41
N LYS A 84 6.19 -2.62 5.52
CA LYS A 84 7.19 -3.60 5.93
C LYS A 84 8.45 -2.85 6.34
N LYS A 85 9.00 -3.18 7.51
CA LYS A 85 10.29 -2.63 7.94
C LYS A 85 11.32 -3.19 6.96
N LEU A 86 11.95 -2.33 6.16
CA LEU A 86 13.14 -2.72 5.42
C LEU A 86 14.18 -3.04 6.49
N GLU A 87 14.46 -4.32 6.69
CA GLU A 87 15.67 -4.74 7.36
C GLU A 87 16.80 -4.27 6.45
N SER A 88 17.51 -3.21 6.86
CA SER A 88 18.81 -2.88 6.27
C SER A 88 19.72 -4.07 6.55
N ILE A 89 20.11 -4.76 5.48
CA ILE A 89 21.26 -5.66 5.47
C ILE A 89 22.51 -4.79 5.34
#